data_AF-A0A4V1IRW8-F1
#
_entry.id   AF-A0A4V1IRW8-F1
#
_cell.length_a   1.000
_cell.length_b   1.000
_cell.length_c   1.000
_cell.angle_alpha   90.00
_cell.angle_beta   90.00
_cell.angle_gamma   90.00
#
_symmetry.space_group_name_H-M   'P 1'
#
loop_
_entity.id
_entity.type
_entity.pdbx_description
1 polymer ?
#
loop_
_entity_poly.entity_id
_entity_poly.type
_entity_poly.pdbx_seq_one_letter_code
_entity_poly.pdbx_strand_id
1 'polypeptide(L)'
;PPPPLKGIKHFVVAIIIKHSSDEQSLEKNKVLLSKLNIVLVQILKQDWPHNWPTFIPEIVSSSKTNLSLCENNMVILKLLSEEIFDFSAEQMTQLKTKSLKNSMCGEFSEIYQLCHEILEKAQKPSLIKATLETLLRFLNWIPLGYIFETNLITILQTRFLPIEIFRNVTLKCMTEIAALQVGPEYNDKFISLFSIVMTAMTGIIPVDTAIADIWDKSTDEEQNFIQNLALFLTTYFGGHLKLVEQASGSREHLMAAHKYLLRISEVREREIFKICLEYWTKMVS
;
A
#
# COMPACT_ATOMS: atom_id res chain seq x y z
N PRO A 1 14.53 -32.22 26.09
CA PRO A 1 13.24 -31.53 25.89
C PRO A 1 13.42 -30.28 25.01
N PRO A 2 12.69 -30.13 23.89
CA PRO A 2 12.71 -28.84 23.20
C PRO A 2 12.22 -27.77 24.19
N PRO A 3 12.77 -26.55 24.19
CA PRO A 3 12.20 -25.47 24.99
C PRO A 3 10.71 -25.40 24.66
N PRO A 4 9.81 -25.29 25.65
CA PRO A 4 8.39 -25.26 25.38
C PRO A 4 8.15 -24.11 24.38
N LEU A 5 7.41 -24.35 23.28
CA LEU A 5 7.17 -23.37 22.20
C LEU A 5 6.82 -21.96 22.72
N LYS A 6 6.12 -21.90 23.86
CA LYS A 6 5.86 -20.66 24.62
C LYS A 6 7.12 -19.87 24.97
N GLY A 7 8.21 -20.52 25.37
CA GLY A 7 9.50 -19.90 25.67
C GLY A 7 10.15 -19.24 24.45
N ILE A 8 10.08 -19.88 23.28
CA ILE A 8 10.60 -19.29 22.03
C ILE A 8 9.78 -18.06 21.64
N LYS A 9 8.45 -18.15 21.68
CA LYS A 9 7.54 -17.03 21.41
C LYS A 9 7.86 -15.81 22.28
N HIS A 10 7.89 -15.99 23.61
CA HIS A 10 8.16 -14.87 24.53
C HIS A 10 9.57 -14.31 24.33
N PHE A 11 10.55 -15.16 24.06
CA PHE A 11 11.92 -14.73 23.80
C PHE A 11 12.01 -13.85 22.54
N VAL A 12 11.42 -14.28 21.42
CA VAL A 12 11.44 -13.50 20.17
C VAL A 12 10.73 -12.16 20.37
N VAL A 13 9.54 -12.15 20.98
CA VAL A 13 8.80 -10.91 21.26
C VAL A 13 9.59 -9.97 22.16
N ALA A 14 10.20 -10.49 23.24
CA ALA A 14 10.99 -9.68 24.18
C ALA A 14 12.21 -9.03 23.50
N ILE A 15 12.87 -9.76 22.59
CA ILE A 15 14.00 -9.21 21.82
C ILE A 15 13.51 -8.14 20.83
N ILE A 16 12.40 -8.38 20.13
CA ILE A 16 11.82 -7.38 19.22
C ILE A 16 11.55 -6.09 19.99
N ILE A 17 10.80 -6.17 21.10
CA ILE A 17 10.48 -5.01 21.94
C ILE A 17 11.77 -4.29 22.38
N LYS A 18 12.74 -5.03 22.95
CA LYS A 18 14.01 -4.45 23.40
C LYS A 18 14.72 -3.64 22.31
N HIS A 19 14.69 -4.10 21.07
CA HIS A 19 15.41 -3.48 19.96
C HIS A 19 14.58 -2.47 19.16
N SER A 20 13.26 -2.39 19.37
CA SER A 20 12.36 -1.43 18.69
C SER A 20 11.72 -0.39 19.62
N SER A 21 12.00 -0.42 20.92
CA SER A 21 11.42 0.52 21.91
C SER A 21 11.96 1.95 21.85
N ASP A 22 13.09 2.20 21.18
CA ASP A 22 13.65 3.53 20.99
C ASP A 22 14.21 3.69 19.57
N GLU A 23 14.31 4.94 19.12
CA GLU A 23 14.69 5.27 17.74
C GLU A 23 16.15 4.91 17.41
N GLN A 24 17.08 5.06 18.35
CA GLN A 24 18.48 4.75 18.14
C GLN A 24 18.67 3.23 17.95
N SER A 25 18.01 2.43 18.78
CA SER A 25 18.02 0.98 18.68
C SER A 25 17.34 0.49 17.41
N LEU A 26 16.22 1.12 17.02
CA LEU A 26 15.48 0.77 15.81
C LEU A 26 16.36 0.92 14.56
N GLU A 27 17.04 2.07 14.43
CA GLU A 27 17.88 2.34 13.27
C GLU A 27 19.15 1.47 13.28
N LYS A 28 19.82 1.36 14.44
CA LYS A 28 21.04 0.56 14.56
C LYS A 28 20.80 -0.93 14.28
N ASN A 29 19.65 -1.47 14.67
CA ASN A 29 19.35 -2.90 14.61
C ASN A 29 18.39 -3.28 13.48
N LYS A 30 18.19 -2.41 12.48
CA LYS A 30 17.18 -2.57 11.41
C LYS A 30 17.24 -3.94 10.70
N VAL A 31 18.43 -4.43 10.37
CA VAL A 31 18.61 -5.75 9.71
C VAL A 31 18.22 -6.89 10.65
N LEU A 32 18.65 -6.82 11.91
CA LEU A 32 18.31 -7.81 12.93
C LEU A 32 16.79 -7.84 13.16
N LEU A 33 16.17 -6.68 13.34
CA LEU A 33 14.72 -6.54 13.51
C LEU A 33 13.95 -7.09 12.32
N SER A 34 14.38 -6.79 11.09
CA SER A 34 13.78 -7.36 9.89
C SER A 34 13.77 -8.89 9.93
N LYS A 35 14.87 -9.53 10.33
CA LYS A 35 14.95 -10.99 10.47
C LYS A 35 14.09 -11.51 11.64
N LEU A 36 14.08 -10.82 12.78
CA LEU A 36 13.24 -11.19 13.92
C LEU A 36 11.74 -11.09 13.59
N ASN A 37 11.33 -10.07 12.85
CA ASN A 37 9.94 -9.90 12.40
C ASN A 37 9.53 -11.06 11.48
N ILE A 38 10.39 -11.48 10.55
CA ILE A 38 10.14 -12.67 9.71
C ILE A 38 9.97 -13.92 10.59
N VAL A 39 10.86 -14.14 11.56
CA VAL A 39 10.76 -15.27 12.50
C VAL A 39 9.46 -15.22 13.29
N LEU A 40 9.06 -14.04 13.79
CA LEU A 40 7.79 -13.86 14.50
C LEU A 40 6.61 -14.22 13.59
N VAL A 41 6.60 -13.78 12.33
CA VAL A 41 5.53 -14.12 11.38
C VAL A 41 5.47 -15.61 11.10
N GLN A 42 6.62 -16.30 11.00
CA GLN A 42 6.62 -17.77 10.89
C GLN A 42 6.06 -18.46 12.14
N ILE A 43 6.26 -17.91 13.34
CA ILE A 43 5.60 -18.39 14.57
C ILE A 43 4.09 -18.13 14.49
N LEU A 44 3.67 -16.93 14.08
CA LEU A 44 2.26 -16.55 13.98
C LEU A 44 1.50 -17.44 12.98
N LYS A 45 2.12 -17.82 11.86
CA LYS A 45 1.53 -18.78 10.91
C LYS A 45 1.19 -20.13 11.55
N GLN A 46 1.86 -20.53 12.64
CA GLN A 46 1.59 -21.80 13.33
C GLN A 46 0.67 -21.62 14.54
N ASP A 47 0.86 -20.54 15.31
CA ASP A 47 0.18 -20.36 16.59
C ASP A 47 -1.07 -19.47 16.50
N TRP A 48 -1.10 -18.46 15.64
CA TRP A 48 -2.29 -17.63 15.45
C TRP A 48 -3.18 -18.25 14.38
N PRO A 49 -4.52 -18.27 14.55
CA PRO A 49 -5.30 -17.61 15.61
C PRO A 49 -5.54 -18.46 16.87
N HIS A 50 -5.37 -19.79 16.83
CA HIS A 50 -5.88 -20.67 17.89
C HIS A 50 -5.09 -20.65 19.21
N ASN A 51 -3.76 -20.66 19.14
CA ASN A 51 -2.86 -20.70 20.30
C ASN A 51 -2.41 -19.30 20.76
N TRP A 52 -2.77 -18.26 20.01
CA TRP A 52 -2.49 -16.87 20.36
C TRP A 52 -3.61 -15.90 19.92
N PRO A 53 -4.85 -16.10 20.38
CA PRO A 53 -6.00 -15.30 19.91
C PRO A 53 -5.88 -13.80 20.25
N THR A 54 -5.06 -13.44 21.23
CA THR A 54 -4.87 -12.05 21.66
C THR A 54 -3.79 -11.30 20.89
N PHE A 55 -3.18 -11.89 19.85
CA PHE A 55 -2.07 -11.26 19.14
C PHE A 55 -2.43 -9.89 18.52
N ILE A 56 -3.54 -9.77 17.77
CA ILE A 56 -3.91 -8.48 17.16
C ILE A 56 -4.24 -7.42 18.22
N PRO A 57 -5.06 -7.72 19.26
CA PRO A 57 -5.24 -6.77 20.36
C PRO A 57 -3.93 -6.37 21.06
N GLU A 58 -3.01 -7.31 21.29
CA GLU A 58 -1.72 -7.07 21.92
C GLU A 58 -0.82 -6.17 21.05
N ILE A 59 -0.70 -6.45 19.75
CA ILE A 59 0.15 -5.65 18.86
C ILE A 59 -0.43 -4.25 18.68
N VAL A 60 -1.75 -4.10 18.53
CA VAL A 60 -2.42 -2.79 18.44
C VAL A 60 -2.25 -2.00 19.74
N SER A 61 -2.41 -2.62 20.90
CA SER A 61 -2.19 -1.98 22.20
C SER A 61 -0.74 -1.53 22.37
N SER A 62 0.22 -2.40 22.05
CA SER A 62 1.65 -2.09 22.16
C SER A 62 2.09 -0.97 21.21
N SER A 63 1.48 -0.86 20.02
CA SER A 63 1.73 0.24 19.07
C SER A 63 1.38 1.62 19.65
N LYS A 64 0.49 1.70 20.63
CA LYS A 64 0.11 2.96 21.29
C LYS A 64 1.12 3.41 22.34
N THR A 65 2.09 2.58 22.72
CA THR A 65 3.04 2.90 23.79
C THR A 65 4.14 3.87 23.35
N ASN A 66 4.69 3.71 22.15
CA ASN A 66 5.69 4.60 21.56
C ASN A 66 5.76 4.43 20.04
N LEU A 67 6.24 5.48 19.36
CA LEU A 67 6.25 5.54 17.89
C LEU A 67 7.22 4.55 17.23
N SER A 68 8.36 4.24 17.86
CA SER A 68 9.35 3.30 17.29
C SER A 68 8.83 1.86 17.30
N LEU A 69 8.16 1.46 18.38
CA LEU A 69 7.51 0.15 18.46
C LEU A 69 6.33 0.07 17.49
N CYS A 70 5.52 1.14 17.39
CA CYS A 70 4.45 1.24 16.40
C CYS A 70 4.97 1.03 14.98
N GLU A 71 6.09 1.67 14.62
CA GLU A 71 6.72 1.53 13.31
C GLU A 71 7.11 0.08 13.01
N ASN A 72 7.76 -0.60 13.96
CA ASN A 72 8.10 -2.01 13.78
C ASN A 72 6.86 -2.91 13.71
N ASN A 73 5.82 -2.60 14.49
CA ASN A 73 4.57 -3.34 14.48
C ASN A 73 3.84 -3.22 13.13
N MET A 74 3.87 -2.05 12.49
CA MET A 74 3.36 -1.89 11.13
C MET A 74 4.10 -2.82 10.15
N VAL A 75 5.43 -2.92 10.25
CA VAL A 75 6.21 -3.86 9.44
C VAL A 75 5.81 -5.32 9.70
N ILE A 76 5.57 -5.72 10.95
CA ILE A 76 5.10 -7.07 11.29
C ILE A 76 3.73 -7.34 10.67
N LEU A 77 2.80 -6.39 10.76
CA LEU A 77 1.45 -6.51 10.20
C LEU A 77 1.49 -6.62 8.66
N LYS A 78 2.37 -5.87 8.00
CA LYS A 78 2.63 -5.99 6.56
C LYS A 78 3.08 -7.40 6.18
N LEU A 79 4.13 -7.89 6.85
CA LEU A 79 4.68 -9.23 6.58
C LEU A 79 3.66 -10.34 6.83
N LEU A 80 2.85 -10.21 7.89
CA LEU A 80 1.78 -11.15 8.18
C LEU A 80 0.71 -11.16 7.07
N SER A 81 0.36 -9.99 6.53
CA SER A 81 -0.55 -9.86 5.39
C SER A 81 -0.02 -10.57 4.15
N GLU A 82 1.24 -10.29 3.78
CA GLU A 82 1.88 -10.89 2.60
C GLU A 82 1.92 -12.43 2.71
N GLU A 83 2.22 -12.96 3.90
CA GLU A 83 2.25 -14.40 4.14
C GLU A 83 0.86 -15.07 4.07
N ILE A 84 -0.19 -14.37 4.49
CA ILE A 84 -1.56 -14.90 4.50
C ILE A 84 -2.26 -14.72 3.14
N PHE A 85 -2.02 -13.61 2.45
CA PHE A 85 -2.78 -13.24 1.24
C PHE A 85 -2.00 -13.43 -0.05
N ASP A 86 -0.68 -13.20 -0.06
CA ASP A 86 0.13 -13.21 -1.28
C ASP A 86 0.84 -14.57 -1.49
N PHE A 87 1.45 -15.15 -0.44
CA PHE A 87 2.24 -16.39 -0.55
C PHE A 87 1.50 -17.67 -0.13
N SER A 88 0.24 -17.55 0.31
CA SER A 88 -0.48 -18.66 0.93
C SER A 88 -0.83 -19.81 0.00
N ALA A 89 -0.86 -19.59 -1.32
CA ALA A 89 -1.11 -20.63 -2.31
C ALA A 89 0.04 -21.65 -2.44
N GLU A 90 1.28 -21.24 -2.11
CA GLU A 90 2.47 -22.08 -2.31
C GLU A 90 2.95 -22.78 -1.03
N GLN A 91 2.58 -22.26 0.15
CA GLN A 91 3.22 -22.65 1.42
C GLN A 91 2.27 -23.25 2.47
N MET A 92 0.95 -23.16 2.28
CA MET A 92 -0.04 -23.58 3.28
C MET A 92 -1.17 -24.40 2.66
N THR A 93 -1.79 -25.25 3.47
CA THR A 93 -2.99 -25.99 3.04
C THR A 93 -4.17 -25.02 2.87
N GLN A 94 -5.07 -25.32 1.93
CA GLN A 94 -6.24 -24.48 1.66
C GLN A 94 -7.09 -24.20 2.91
N LEU A 95 -7.28 -25.21 3.78
CA LEU A 95 -8.02 -25.05 5.03
C LEU A 95 -7.34 -24.08 6.00
N LYS A 96 -6.02 -24.19 6.14
CA LYS A 96 -5.23 -23.31 7.00
C LYS A 96 -5.26 -21.86 6.48
N THR A 97 -5.07 -21.68 5.18
CA THR A 97 -5.16 -20.36 4.53
C THR A 97 -6.54 -19.73 4.74
N LYS A 98 -7.62 -20.49 4.52
CA LYS A 98 -8.98 -20.00 4.76
C LYS A 98 -9.20 -19.60 6.21
N SER A 99 -8.71 -20.38 7.16
CA SER A 99 -8.82 -20.07 8.59
C SER A 99 -8.10 -18.77 8.94
N LEU A 100 -6.85 -18.60 8.50
CA LEU A 100 -6.05 -17.39 8.75
C LEU A 100 -6.67 -16.14 8.13
N LYS A 101 -7.13 -16.24 6.87
CA LYS A 101 -7.84 -15.13 6.19
C LYS A 101 -9.10 -14.71 6.96
N ASN A 102 -9.92 -15.68 7.36
CA ASN A 102 -11.15 -15.39 8.10
C ASN A 102 -10.87 -14.70 9.44
N SER A 103 -9.85 -15.15 10.19
CA SER A 103 -9.45 -14.51 11.44
C SER A 103 -8.91 -13.11 11.20
N MET A 104 -8.10 -12.90 10.17
CA MET A 104 -7.53 -11.57 9.88
C MET A 104 -8.63 -10.58 9.51
N CYS A 105 -9.60 -11.00 8.69
CA CYS A 105 -10.77 -10.19 8.35
C CYS A 105 -11.64 -9.88 9.58
N GLY A 106 -11.81 -10.83 10.49
CA GLY A 106 -12.60 -10.65 11.72
C GLY A 106 -11.99 -9.62 12.68
N GLU A 107 -10.66 -9.53 12.73
CA GLU A 107 -9.92 -8.61 13.60
C GLU A 107 -9.44 -7.35 12.87
N PHE A 108 -9.74 -7.20 11.57
CA PHE A 108 -9.19 -6.12 10.76
C PHE A 108 -9.60 -4.71 11.20
N SER A 109 -10.78 -4.57 11.83
CA SER A 109 -11.26 -3.25 12.30
C SER A 109 -10.26 -2.58 13.24
N GLU A 110 -9.65 -3.32 14.17
CA GLU A 110 -8.65 -2.79 15.09
C GLU A 110 -7.35 -2.36 14.37
N ILE A 111 -6.93 -3.16 13.39
CA ILE A 111 -5.77 -2.88 12.55
C ILE A 111 -6.02 -1.61 11.72
N TYR A 112 -7.20 -1.49 11.13
CA TYR A 112 -7.58 -0.34 10.33
C TYR A 112 -7.64 0.94 11.17
N GLN A 113 -8.24 0.88 12.36
CA GLN A 113 -8.28 2.04 13.28
C GLN A 113 -6.88 2.53 13.63
N LEU A 114 -5.93 1.61 13.90
CA LEU A 114 -4.53 1.95 14.13
C LEU A 114 -3.91 2.63 12.89
N CYS A 115 -4.08 2.04 11.70
CA CYS A 115 -3.57 2.62 10.46
C CYS A 115 -4.14 4.02 10.22
N HIS A 116 -5.45 4.17 10.36
CA HIS A 116 -6.18 5.41 10.16
C HIS A 116 -5.70 6.50 11.12
N GLU A 117 -5.56 6.19 12.41
CA GLU A 117 -5.03 7.13 13.40
C GLU A 117 -3.61 7.60 13.08
N ILE A 118 -2.73 6.70 12.66
CA ILE A 118 -1.36 7.04 12.23
C ILE A 118 -1.41 7.94 10.99
N LEU A 119 -2.19 7.56 9.97
CA LEU A 119 -2.33 8.30 8.72
C LEU A 119 -3.04 9.64 8.89
N GLU A 120 -3.72 9.90 10.00
CA GLU A 120 -4.35 11.19 10.31
C GLU A 120 -3.46 12.08 11.19
N LYS A 121 -2.74 11.50 12.16
CA LYS A 121 -2.10 12.28 13.23
C LYS A 121 -0.58 12.22 13.25
N ALA A 122 0.04 11.17 12.71
CA ALA A 122 1.49 11.01 12.82
C ALA A 122 2.25 12.08 12.02
N GLN A 123 3.43 12.40 12.55
CA GLN A 123 4.39 13.33 11.93
C GLN A 123 5.74 12.66 11.62
N LYS A 124 6.04 11.50 12.25
CA LYS A 124 7.29 10.77 12.04
C LYS A 124 7.30 10.13 10.63
N PRO A 125 8.19 10.52 9.72
CA PRO A 125 8.12 10.07 8.33
C PRO A 125 8.30 8.56 8.14
N SER A 126 9.20 7.93 8.90
CA SER A 126 9.46 6.49 8.81
C SER A 126 8.23 5.66 9.21
N LEU A 127 7.52 6.07 10.26
CA LEU A 127 6.26 5.47 10.68
C LEU A 127 5.17 5.63 9.62
N ILE A 128 4.99 6.84 9.08
CA ILE A 128 4.00 7.09 8.01
C ILE A 128 4.29 6.20 6.80
N LYS A 129 5.57 6.11 6.38
CA LYS A 129 5.97 5.26 5.26
C LYS A 129 5.67 3.78 5.53
N ALA A 130 6.04 3.28 6.72
CA ALA A 130 5.73 1.91 7.12
C ALA A 130 4.22 1.64 7.11
N THR A 131 3.40 2.58 7.57
CA THR A 131 1.94 2.47 7.55
C THR A 131 1.37 2.49 6.14
N LEU A 132 1.86 3.36 5.24
CA LEU A 132 1.44 3.39 3.83
C LEU A 132 1.80 2.09 3.11
N GLU A 133 3.01 1.55 3.32
CA GLU A 133 3.42 0.26 2.77
C GLU A 133 2.59 -0.90 3.31
N THR A 134 2.17 -0.82 4.57
CA THR A 134 1.28 -1.82 5.19
C THR A 134 -0.12 -1.74 4.60
N LEU A 135 -0.68 -0.53 4.50
CA LEU A 135 -1.95 -0.27 3.85
C LEU A 135 -1.96 -0.81 2.41
N LEU A 136 -0.88 -0.60 1.65
CA LEU A 136 -0.76 -1.11 0.28
C LEU A 136 -1.04 -2.62 0.19
N ARG A 137 -0.56 -3.41 1.16
CA ARG A 137 -0.79 -4.87 1.23
C ARG A 137 -2.16 -5.28 1.75
N PHE A 138 -2.92 -4.33 2.28
CA PHE A 138 -4.28 -4.56 2.76
C PHE A 138 -5.33 -4.26 1.68
N LEU A 139 -5.07 -3.29 0.79
CA LEU A 139 -6.05 -2.79 -0.18
C LEU A 139 -6.65 -3.85 -1.11
N ASN A 140 -5.94 -4.96 -1.36
CA ASN A 140 -6.41 -6.04 -2.23
C ASN A 140 -7.40 -7.01 -1.58
N TRP A 141 -7.56 -7.02 -0.25
CA TRP A 141 -8.43 -7.99 0.44
C TRP A 141 -9.38 -7.39 1.50
N ILE A 142 -9.21 -6.12 1.86
CA ILE A 142 -10.05 -5.51 2.91
C ILE A 142 -11.47 -5.19 2.41
N PRO A 143 -12.45 -5.12 3.32
CA PRO A 143 -13.80 -4.69 2.95
C PRO A 143 -13.82 -3.29 2.32
N LEU A 144 -14.56 -3.15 1.23
CA LEU A 144 -14.64 -1.93 0.42
C LEU A 144 -15.10 -0.69 1.21
N GLY A 145 -15.92 -0.88 2.25
CA GLY A 145 -16.36 0.22 3.12
C GLY A 145 -15.20 0.98 3.77
N TYR A 146 -14.11 0.29 4.15
CA TYR A 146 -12.92 0.96 4.68
C TYR A 146 -12.27 1.90 3.66
N ILE A 147 -12.36 1.56 2.36
CA ILE A 147 -11.75 2.33 1.27
C ILE A 147 -12.67 3.49 0.85
N PHE A 148 -13.95 3.21 0.58
CA PHE A 148 -14.86 4.13 -0.09
C PHE A 148 -15.82 4.89 0.84
N GLU A 149 -16.07 4.37 2.05
CA GLU A 149 -17.01 4.94 3.03
C GLU A 149 -16.30 5.67 4.18
N THR A 150 -14.97 5.73 4.14
CA THR A 150 -14.14 6.55 5.05
C THR A 150 -13.48 7.71 4.30
N ASN A 151 -12.71 8.53 5.02
CA ASN A 151 -11.90 9.61 4.42
C ASN A 151 -10.51 9.15 3.94
N LEU A 152 -10.28 7.84 3.77
CA LEU A 152 -8.97 7.29 3.39
C LEU A 152 -8.42 7.89 2.09
N ILE A 153 -9.22 7.93 1.02
CA ILE A 153 -8.81 8.50 -0.28
C ILE A 153 -8.42 9.97 -0.13
N THR A 154 -9.21 10.73 0.64
CA THR A 154 -8.95 12.15 0.92
C THR A 154 -7.64 12.33 1.70
N ILE A 155 -7.36 11.48 2.69
CA ILE A 155 -6.10 11.50 3.45
C ILE A 155 -4.91 11.22 2.52
N LEU A 156 -5.00 10.17 1.69
CA LEU A 156 -3.95 9.81 0.73
C LEU A 156 -3.64 10.97 -0.22
N GLN A 157 -4.67 11.60 -0.77
CA GLN A 157 -4.54 12.76 -1.64
C GLN A 157 -3.91 13.96 -0.93
N THR A 158 -4.47 14.38 0.20
CA THR A 158 -4.16 15.72 0.75
C THR A 158 -2.89 15.73 1.57
N ARG A 159 -2.59 14.64 2.29
CA ARG A 159 -1.44 14.58 3.20
C ARG A 159 -0.19 13.98 2.57
N PHE A 160 -0.34 13.07 1.60
CA PHE A 160 0.79 12.20 1.21
C PHE A 160 1.17 12.31 -0.27
N LEU A 161 0.21 12.37 -1.20
CA LEU A 161 0.52 12.44 -2.64
C LEU A 161 1.38 13.67 -3.04
N PRO A 162 1.20 14.89 -2.48
CA PRO A 162 2.03 16.04 -2.83
C PRO A 162 3.45 15.94 -2.27
N ILE A 163 3.63 15.17 -1.19
CA ILE A 163 4.88 15.09 -0.42
C ILE A 163 5.81 14.05 -1.05
N GLU A 164 6.95 14.49 -1.56
CA GLU A 164 7.90 13.71 -2.37
C GLU A 164 8.25 12.35 -1.75
N ILE A 165 8.58 12.31 -0.45
CA ILE A 165 8.99 11.09 0.26
C ILE A 165 7.87 10.04 0.42
N PHE A 166 6.60 10.41 0.21
CA PHE A 166 5.45 9.50 0.33
C PHE A 166 4.74 9.25 -1.01
N ARG A 167 4.91 10.16 -1.97
CA ARG A 167 4.20 10.19 -3.25
C ARG A 167 4.19 8.84 -3.98
N ASN A 168 5.34 8.18 -4.06
CA ASN A 168 5.47 6.88 -4.73
C ASN A 168 4.58 5.80 -4.12
N VAL A 169 4.66 5.61 -2.79
CA VAL A 169 3.83 4.59 -2.11
C VAL A 169 2.35 4.99 -2.12
N THR A 170 2.03 6.27 -2.00
CA THR A 170 0.65 6.77 -2.09
C THR A 170 0.03 6.51 -3.47
N LEU A 171 0.77 6.75 -4.55
CA LEU A 171 0.28 6.49 -5.90
C LEU A 171 0.10 4.99 -6.17
N LYS A 172 0.97 4.13 -5.60
CA LYS A 172 0.76 2.68 -5.61
C LYS A 172 -0.53 2.30 -4.88
N CYS A 173 -0.80 2.87 -3.70
CA CYS A 173 -2.08 2.64 -3.01
C CYS A 173 -3.28 3.07 -3.87
N MET A 174 -3.21 4.23 -4.51
CA MET A 174 -4.27 4.70 -5.41
C MET A 174 -4.43 3.80 -6.65
N THR A 175 -3.35 3.18 -7.13
CA THR A 175 -3.37 2.20 -8.22
C THR A 175 -4.07 0.92 -7.81
N GLU A 176 -3.80 0.40 -6.60
CA GLU A 176 -4.52 -0.77 -6.07
C GLU A 176 -6.02 -0.48 -5.91
N ILE A 177 -6.39 0.71 -5.43
CA ILE A 177 -7.79 1.13 -5.35
C ILE A 177 -8.40 1.21 -6.76
N ALA A 178 -7.69 1.77 -7.73
CA ALA A 178 -8.12 1.86 -9.13
C ALA A 178 -8.23 0.51 -9.84
N ALA A 179 -7.60 -0.55 -9.32
CA ALA A 179 -7.69 -1.89 -9.88
C ALA A 179 -8.96 -2.64 -9.43
N LEU A 180 -9.63 -2.18 -8.37
CA LEU A 180 -10.76 -2.86 -7.77
C LEU A 180 -11.96 -2.96 -8.73
N GLN A 181 -12.40 -4.18 -9.00
CA GLN A 181 -13.60 -4.45 -9.80
C GLN A 181 -14.81 -4.55 -8.87
N VAL A 182 -15.61 -3.49 -8.83
CA VAL A 182 -16.76 -3.36 -7.92
C VAL A 182 -18.02 -2.92 -8.65
N GLY A 183 -19.16 -2.99 -7.97
CA GLY A 183 -20.45 -2.65 -8.57
C GLY A 183 -20.62 -1.15 -8.85
N PRO A 184 -21.64 -0.78 -9.65
CA PRO A 184 -21.90 0.60 -10.06
C PRO A 184 -22.11 1.59 -8.89
N GLU A 185 -22.45 1.10 -7.70
CA GLU A 185 -22.64 1.90 -6.48
C GLU A 185 -21.40 2.71 -6.08
N TYR A 186 -20.21 2.33 -6.53
CA TYR A 186 -18.96 3.04 -6.25
C TYR A 186 -18.45 3.87 -7.45
N ASN A 187 -19.19 3.95 -8.56
CA ASN A 187 -18.73 4.66 -9.77
C ASN A 187 -18.32 6.12 -9.48
N ASP A 188 -19.10 6.85 -8.69
CA ASP A 188 -18.80 8.24 -8.32
C ASP A 188 -17.49 8.35 -7.53
N LYS A 189 -17.15 7.32 -6.75
CA LYS A 189 -15.88 7.26 -6.00
C LYS A 189 -14.68 7.09 -6.94
N PHE A 190 -14.80 6.30 -8.00
CA PHE A 190 -13.74 6.18 -9.02
C PHE A 190 -13.57 7.46 -9.83
N ILE A 191 -14.69 8.08 -10.26
CA ILE A 191 -14.64 9.38 -10.96
C ILE A 191 -13.95 10.42 -10.08
N SER A 192 -14.29 10.46 -8.78
CA SER A 192 -13.64 11.33 -7.80
C SER A 192 -12.15 11.00 -7.64
N LEU A 193 -11.79 9.73 -7.48
CA LEU A 193 -10.40 9.26 -7.38
C LEU A 193 -9.56 9.73 -8.58
N PHE A 194 -10.07 9.56 -9.79
CA PHE A 194 -9.38 9.98 -11.01
C PHE A 194 -9.17 11.50 -11.06
N SER A 195 -10.24 12.28 -10.81
CA SER A 195 -10.16 13.74 -10.78
C SER A 195 -9.15 14.24 -9.74
N ILE A 196 -9.16 13.62 -8.56
CA ILE A 196 -8.23 13.87 -7.46
C ILE A 196 -6.78 13.64 -7.88
N VAL A 197 -6.47 12.46 -8.42
CA VAL A 197 -5.11 12.11 -8.85
C VAL A 197 -4.66 13.03 -9.96
N MET A 198 -5.50 13.24 -10.98
CA MET A 198 -5.14 14.07 -12.12
C MET A 198 -4.91 15.53 -11.75
N THR A 199 -5.69 16.08 -10.82
CA THR A 199 -5.47 17.44 -10.29
C THR A 199 -4.14 17.54 -9.53
N ALA A 200 -3.77 16.52 -8.76
CA ALA A 200 -2.46 16.49 -8.11
C ALA A 200 -1.32 16.35 -9.14
N MET A 201 -1.49 15.50 -10.16
CA MET A 201 -0.45 15.27 -11.18
C MET A 201 -0.15 16.54 -11.96
N THR A 202 -1.16 17.29 -12.41
CA THR A 202 -0.96 18.56 -13.12
C THR A 202 -0.30 19.65 -12.28
N GLY A 203 -0.43 19.59 -10.95
CA GLY A 203 0.30 20.47 -10.03
C GLY A 203 1.76 20.05 -9.81
N ILE A 204 2.10 18.77 -9.98
CA ILE A 204 3.44 18.22 -9.74
C ILE A 204 4.28 18.23 -11.03
N ILE A 205 3.72 17.74 -12.13
CA ILE A 205 4.37 17.67 -13.44
C ILE A 205 3.52 18.50 -14.40
N PRO A 206 4.02 19.60 -14.96
CA PRO A 206 3.30 20.29 -16.04
C PRO A 206 3.04 19.35 -17.21
N VAL A 207 1.83 19.36 -17.78
CA VAL A 207 1.40 18.41 -18.84
C VAL A 207 2.28 18.51 -20.12
N ASP A 208 2.92 19.65 -20.35
CA ASP A 208 3.82 19.89 -21.48
C ASP A 208 5.28 19.47 -21.24
N THR A 209 5.59 18.94 -20.05
CA THR A 209 6.94 18.47 -19.72
C THR A 209 7.37 17.37 -20.70
N ALA A 210 8.54 17.55 -21.30
CA ALA A 210 9.17 16.54 -22.14
C ALA A 210 9.81 15.45 -21.25
N ILE A 211 8.98 14.51 -20.77
CA ILE A 211 9.37 13.48 -19.81
C ILE A 211 10.58 12.66 -20.31
N ALA A 212 10.62 12.34 -21.60
CA ALA A 212 11.73 11.61 -22.21
C ALA A 212 13.08 12.35 -22.10
N ASP A 213 13.09 13.68 -22.18
CA ASP A 213 14.32 14.49 -22.19
C ASP A 213 14.93 14.65 -20.79
N ILE A 214 14.10 14.51 -19.75
CA ILE A 214 14.54 14.62 -18.35
C ILE A 214 14.80 13.25 -17.71
N TRP A 215 14.29 12.16 -18.30
CA TRP A 215 14.35 10.81 -17.75
C TRP A 215 15.74 10.40 -17.25
N ASP A 216 16.76 10.47 -18.11
CA ASP A 216 18.13 10.06 -17.79
C ASP A 216 18.82 10.97 -16.74
N LYS A 217 18.24 12.15 -16.47
CA LYS A 217 18.74 13.12 -15.49
C LYS A 217 17.96 13.08 -14.18
N SER A 218 16.81 12.41 -14.17
CA SER A 218 15.97 12.24 -13.00
C SER A 218 16.56 11.23 -12.03
N THR A 219 16.21 11.40 -10.76
CA THR A 219 16.55 10.45 -9.70
C THR A 219 15.74 9.16 -9.82
N ASP A 220 16.20 8.08 -9.18
CA ASP A 220 15.46 6.81 -9.11
C ASP A 220 14.03 6.99 -8.58
N GLU A 221 13.83 7.88 -7.60
CA GLU A 221 12.51 8.15 -7.03
C GLU A 221 11.57 8.87 -8.03
N GLU A 222 12.10 9.79 -8.83
CA GLU A 222 11.33 10.48 -9.88
C GLU A 222 11.00 9.54 -11.05
N GLN A 223 11.95 8.70 -11.46
CA GLN A 223 11.74 7.67 -12.48
C GLN A 223 10.67 6.67 -12.02
N ASN A 224 10.77 6.19 -10.77
CA ASN A 224 9.75 5.34 -10.15
C ASN A 224 8.39 6.03 -10.11
N PHE A 225 8.35 7.33 -9.85
CA PHE A 225 7.10 8.08 -9.80
C PHE A 225 6.42 8.16 -11.17
N ILE A 226 7.18 8.42 -12.23
CA ILE A 226 6.68 8.40 -13.60
C ILE A 226 6.17 7.00 -13.98
N GLN A 227 6.90 5.94 -13.62
CA GLN A 227 6.44 4.56 -13.84
C GLN A 227 5.14 4.26 -13.08
N ASN A 228 5.03 4.69 -11.81
CA ASN A 228 3.82 4.53 -11.01
C ASN A 228 2.64 5.32 -11.61
N LEU A 229 2.89 6.48 -12.23
CA LEU A 229 1.87 7.23 -12.95
C LEU A 229 1.38 6.47 -14.19
N ALA A 230 2.29 5.89 -14.97
CA ALA A 230 1.90 5.03 -16.09
C ALA A 230 1.02 3.87 -15.60
N LEU A 231 1.46 3.14 -14.57
CA LEU A 231 0.71 2.03 -13.98
C LEU A 231 -0.66 2.45 -13.47
N PHE A 232 -0.76 3.58 -12.78
CA PHE A 232 -2.04 4.12 -12.32
C PHE A 232 -2.98 4.37 -13.50
N LEU A 233 -2.53 5.11 -14.51
CA LEU A 233 -3.35 5.49 -15.66
C LEU A 233 -3.81 4.27 -16.47
N THR A 234 -2.90 3.35 -16.78
CA THR A 234 -3.24 2.15 -17.55
C THR A 234 -4.15 1.20 -16.77
N THR A 235 -3.94 1.09 -15.45
CA THR A 235 -4.82 0.30 -14.57
C THR A 235 -6.22 0.91 -14.52
N TYR A 236 -6.30 2.22 -14.22
CA TYR A 236 -7.57 2.93 -14.13
C TYR A 236 -8.35 2.84 -15.45
N PHE A 237 -7.70 3.12 -16.58
CA PHE A 237 -8.38 3.04 -17.88
C PHE A 237 -8.78 1.61 -18.27
N GLY A 238 -8.02 0.60 -17.84
CA GLY A 238 -8.37 -0.80 -18.07
C GLY A 238 -9.72 -1.21 -17.45
N GLY A 239 -10.09 -0.65 -16.30
CA GLY A 239 -11.35 -0.97 -15.61
C GLY A 239 -12.45 0.10 -15.74
N HIS A 240 -12.07 1.38 -15.81
CA HIS A 240 -12.96 2.50 -15.49
C HIS A 240 -12.98 3.63 -16.54
N LEU A 241 -12.37 3.44 -17.72
CA LEU A 241 -12.33 4.46 -18.78
C LEU A 241 -13.73 4.98 -19.15
N LYS A 242 -14.70 4.08 -19.35
CA LYS A 242 -16.08 4.47 -19.73
C LYS A 242 -16.75 5.39 -18.71
N LEU A 243 -16.42 5.24 -17.42
CA LEU A 243 -16.98 6.09 -16.35
C LEU A 243 -16.54 7.54 -16.55
N VAL A 244 -15.26 7.75 -16.86
CA VAL A 244 -14.71 9.10 -17.06
C VAL A 244 -14.98 9.65 -18.46
N GLU A 245 -15.32 8.83 -19.45
CA GLU A 245 -15.81 9.31 -20.75
C GLU A 245 -17.23 9.88 -20.65
N GLN A 246 -18.06 9.27 -19.80
CA GLN A 246 -19.47 9.62 -19.64
C GLN A 246 -19.71 10.70 -18.58
N ALA A 247 -18.78 10.86 -17.63
CA ALA A 247 -18.88 11.87 -16.59
C ALA A 247 -18.78 13.30 -17.15
N SER A 248 -19.68 14.18 -16.71
CA SER A 248 -19.60 15.61 -17.02
C SER A 248 -18.39 16.24 -16.31
N GLY A 249 -17.57 16.98 -17.05
CA GLY A 249 -16.44 17.75 -16.49
C GLY A 249 -15.12 16.98 -16.33
N SER A 250 -15.06 15.68 -16.65
CA SER A 250 -13.83 14.88 -16.64
C SER A 250 -12.96 15.04 -17.89
N ARG A 251 -13.48 15.67 -18.96
CA ARG A 251 -12.84 15.73 -20.28
C ARG A 251 -11.43 16.31 -20.21
N GLU A 252 -11.22 17.38 -19.45
CA GLU A 252 -9.90 18.01 -19.33
C GLU A 252 -8.89 17.08 -18.66
N HIS A 253 -9.29 16.45 -17.54
CA HIS A 253 -8.46 15.45 -16.86
C HIS A 253 -8.18 14.24 -17.74
N LEU A 254 -9.18 13.77 -18.51
CA LEU A 254 -9.03 12.66 -19.44
C LEU A 254 -8.02 12.97 -20.55
N MET A 255 -8.10 14.17 -21.15
CA MET A 255 -7.15 14.63 -22.16
C MET A 255 -5.74 14.78 -21.58
N ALA A 256 -5.61 15.35 -20.38
CA ALA A 256 -4.33 15.47 -19.70
C ALA A 256 -3.70 14.10 -19.39
N ALA A 257 -4.51 13.14 -18.93
CA ALA A 257 -4.06 11.77 -18.65
C ALA A 257 -3.52 11.06 -19.90
N HIS A 258 -4.23 11.15 -21.03
CA HIS A 258 -3.74 10.59 -22.29
C HIS A 258 -2.48 11.30 -22.77
N LYS A 259 -2.37 12.62 -22.58
CA LYS A 259 -1.16 13.37 -22.90
C LYS A 259 0.02 12.95 -22.03
N TYR A 260 -0.17 12.68 -20.74
CA TYR A 260 0.88 12.05 -19.92
C TYR A 260 1.28 10.69 -20.47
N LEU A 261 0.33 9.79 -20.77
CA LEU A 261 0.67 8.49 -21.34
C LEU A 261 1.46 8.61 -22.64
N LEU A 262 1.13 9.56 -23.52
CA LEU A 262 1.90 9.84 -24.72
C LEU A 262 3.33 10.27 -24.40
N ARG A 263 3.52 11.24 -23.49
CA ARG A 263 4.85 11.70 -23.07
C ARG A 263 5.67 10.61 -22.39
N ILE A 264 5.02 9.78 -21.58
CA ILE A 264 5.68 8.64 -20.92
C ILE A 264 6.05 7.56 -21.94
N SER A 265 5.23 7.37 -22.99
CA SER A 265 5.55 6.43 -24.08
C SER A 265 6.77 6.84 -24.91
N GLU A 266 7.19 8.11 -24.85
CA GLU A 266 8.42 8.60 -25.50
C GLU A 266 9.69 8.22 -24.72
N VAL A 267 9.56 7.80 -23.46
CA VAL A 267 10.69 7.36 -22.62
C VAL A 267 11.31 6.10 -23.21
N ARG A 268 12.64 6.14 -23.42
CA ARG A 268 13.40 5.02 -23.97
C ARG A 268 13.73 3.96 -22.91
N GLU A 269 12.72 3.54 -22.17
CA GLU A 269 12.84 2.45 -21.21
C GLU A 269 11.82 1.35 -21.47
N ARG A 270 12.32 0.11 -21.59
CA ARG A 270 11.59 -1.05 -22.10
C ARG A 270 10.34 -1.35 -21.26
N GLU A 271 10.47 -1.38 -19.94
CA GLU A 271 9.34 -1.77 -19.08
C GLU A 271 8.25 -0.71 -19.05
N ILE A 272 8.60 0.58 -19.10
CA ILE A 272 7.64 1.68 -19.21
C ILE A 272 6.90 1.62 -20.54
N PHE A 273 7.63 1.43 -21.64
CA PHE A 273 7.01 1.34 -22.96
C PHE A 273 6.03 0.18 -23.06
N LYS A 274 6.34 -0.98 -22.46
CA LYS A 274 5.42 -2.12 -22.39
C LYS A 274 4.11 -1.77 -21.68
N ILE A 275 4.20 -1.14 -20.50
CA ILE A 275 3.02 -0.72 -19.72
C ILE A 275 2.10 0.16 -20.59
N CYS A 276 2.66 1.17 -21.24
CA CYS A 276 1.89 2.06 -22.11
C CYS A 276 1.35 1.34 -23.35
N LEU A 277 2.15 0.48 -23.98
CA LEU A 277 1.76 -0.27 -25.19
C LEU A 277 0.58 -1.21 -24.92
N GLU A 278 0.54 -1.87 -23.77
CA GLU A 278 -0.59 -2.73 -23.37
C GLU A 278 -1.90 -1.95 -23.34
N TYR A 279 -1.87 -0.71 -22.83
CA TYR A 279 -3.03 0.16 -22.86
C TYR A 279 -3.38 0.65 -24.28
N TRP A 280 -2.41 1.16 -25.03
CA TRP A 280 -2.66 1.65 -26.39
C TRP A 280 -3.24 0.57 -27.30
N THR A 281 -2.76 -0.67 -27.17
CA THR A 281 -3.28 -1.83 -27.90
C THR A 281 -4.76 -2.07 -27.59
N LYS A 282 -5.16 -1.98 -26.32
CA LYS A 282 -6.57 -2.14 -25.90
C LYS A 282 -7.45 -0.97 -26.31
N MET A 283 -6.90 0.24 -26.40
CA MET A 283 -7.67 1.44 -26.76
C MET A 283 -8.05 1.46 -28.24
N VAL A 284 -7.18 0.97 -29.12
CA VAL A 284 -7.40 0.96 -30.58
C VAL A 284 -8.15 -0.28 -31.08
N SER A 285 -8.27 -1.32 -30.24
CA SER A 285 -9.01 -2.56 -30.54
C SER A 285 -10.49 -2.43 -30.23
#